data_AF-A0A9W4NY68-F1
#
_entry.id   AF-A0A9W4NY68-F1
#
_cell.length_a   1.000
_cell.length_b   1.000
_cell.length_c   1.000
_cell.angle_alpha   90.00
_cell.angle_beta   90.00
_cell.angle_gamma   90.00
#
_symmetry.space_group_name_H-M   'P 1'
#
loop_
_entity.id
_entity.type
_entity.pdbx_description
1 polymer ?
#
loop_
_entity_poly.entity_id
_entity_poly.type
_entity_poly.pdbx_seq_one_letter_code
_entity_poly.pdbx_strand_id
1 'polypeptide(L)'
;MMDFSATVEKKQGHTTEPDLQVDLQAANQNILDTQGLRRTLNNRQAQLLAIGGSIGTGLFVSIGNGLAAGGPGSLLIAFTFYSLIIACVNNCIAEMTVYHPVSGGFIRLAGKWVDDALGFMVGWNFFFYEALMIPFEITALNLVLSYWRDDIPIAAVCAVCIVLYA
;
A
#
# COMPACT_ATOMS: atom_id res chain seq x y z
N MET A 1 20.72 -62.65 48.13
CA MET A 1 21.97 -61.91 47.90
C MET A 1 21.82 -61.17 46.58
N MET A 2 21.50 -59.88 46.70
CA MET A 2 21.72 -58.79 45.74
C MET A 2 20.82 -58.68 44.49
N ASP A 3 19.88 -57.74 44.66
CA ASP A 3 19.21 -56.82 43.75
C ASP A 3 19.81 -56.52 42.37
N PHE A 4 18.95 -56.42 41.36
CA PHE A 4 19.00 -55.31 40.40
C PHE A 4 17.59 -55.01 39.87
N SER A 5 16.78 -54.40 40.74
CA SER A 5 15.71 -53.51 40.33
C SER A 5 16.36 -52.21 39.82
N ALA A 6 16.20 -51.90 38.53
CA ALA A 6 16.46 -50.56 38.01
C ALA A 6 15.59 -50.28 36.77
N THR A 7 14.39 -49.80 37.06
CA THR A 7 13.86 -48.55 36.51
C THR A 7 13.76 -48.45 34.98
N VAL A 8 12.64 -48.97 34.45
CA VAL A 8 11.97 -48.37 33.29
C VAL A 8 11.52 -46.97 33.71
N GLU A 9 12.40 -45.99 33.51
CA GLU A 9 12.08 -44.59 33.75
C GLU A 9 11.10 -44.12 32.67
N LYS A 10 9.82 -44.09 33.03
CA LYS A 10 8.83 -43.25 32.38
C LYS A 10 9.36 -41.81 32.39
N LYS A 11 9.88 -41.33 31.26
CA LYS A 11 9.92 -39.89 30.98
C LYS A 11 8.48 -39.40 30.73
N GLN A 12 7.70 -39.38 31.81
CA GLN A 12 6.57 -38.49 31.92
C GLN A 12 7.16 -37.12 32.25
N GLY A 13 7.63 -36.46 31.19
CA GLY A 13 8.06 -35.07 31.27
C GLY A 13 6.86 -34.26 31.74
N HIS A 14 6.98 -33.70 32.93
CA HIS A 14 6.12 -32.64 33.41
C HIS A 14 6.31 -31.44 32.47
N THR A 15 5.56 -31.41 31.36
CA THR A 15 5.41 -30.20 30.56
C THR A 15 4.57 -29.24 31.40
N THR A 16 5.28 -28.41 32.15
CA THR A 16 4.74 -27.23 32.81
C THR A 16 3.98 -26.41 31.76
N GLU A 17 2.73 -26.02 32.05
CA GLU A 17 1.95 -25.09 31.22
C GLU A 17 2.73 -23.87 30.69
N PRO A 18 3.70 -23.27 31.43
CA PRO A 18 4.52 -22.19 30.88
C PRO A 18 5.43 -22.60 29.71
N ASP A 19 5.96 -23.83 29.67
CA ASP A 19 6.84 -24.28 28.57
C ASP A 19 6.04 -24.50 27.28
N LEU A 20 4.82 -25.03 27.42
CA LEU A 20 3.89 -25.22 26.31
C LEU A 20 3.43 -23.87 25.73
N GLN A 21 3.26 -22.85 26.60
CA GLN A 21 2.96 -21.48 26.17
C GLN A 21 4.14 -20.79 25.48
N VAL A 22 5.37 -20.99 25.96
CA VAL A 22 6.60 -20.46 25.34
C VAL A 22 6.83 -21.09 23.97
N ASP A 23 6.63 -22.40 23.83
CA ASP A 23 6.75 -23.10 22.55
C ASP A 23 5.61 -22.73 21.58
N LEU A 24 4.39 -22.52 22.07
CA LEU A 24 3.27 -22.00 21.26
C LEU A 24 3.48 -20.54 20.85
N GLN A 25 4.08 -19.71 21.70
CA GLN A 25 4.43 -18.32 21.38
C GLN A 25 5.59 -18.27 20.38
N ALA A 26 6.62 -19.10 20.56
CA ALA A 26 7.72 -19.24 19.61
C ALA A 26 7.24 -19.84 18.29
N ALA A 27 6.37 -20.84 18.29
CA ALA A 27 5.77 -21.39 17.09
C ALA A 27 4.86 -20.38 16.38
N ASN A 28 4.05 -19.60 17.11
CA ASN A 28 3.28 -18.50 16.54
C ASN A 28 4.18 -17.41 15.97
N GLN A 29 5.26 -17.02 16.65
CA GLN A 29 6.24 -16.07 16.12
C GLN A 29 6.91 -16.59 14.84
N ASN A 30 7.28 -17.88 14.79
CA ASN A 30 7.88 -18.50 13.62
C ASN A 30 6.89 -18.69 12.45
N ILE A 31 5.61 -18.97 12.73
CA ILE A 31 4.55 -19.03 11.70
C ILE A 31 4.26 -17.64 11.14
N LEU A 32 4.34 -16.60 11.96
CA LEU A 32 4.25 -15.20 11.51
C LEU A 32 5.47 -14.77 10.68
N ASP A 33 6.67 -15.29 10.97
CA ASP A 33 7.90 -15.02 10.21
C ASP A 33 8.00 -15.80 8.89
N THR A 34 7.29 -16.94 8.76
CA THR A 34 7.34 -17.79 7.56
C THR A 34 6.65 -17.15 6.33
N GLN A 35 5.97 -16.00 6.48
CA GLN A 35 5.38 -15.22 5.37
C GLN A 35 6.08 -13.87 5.09
N GLY A 36 7.34 -13.71 5.53
CA GLY A 36 8.39 -13.05 4.76
C GLY A 36 8.18 -11.63 4.23
N LEU A 37 7.49 -10.73 4.94
CA LEU A 37 7.50 -9.29 4.60
C LEU A 37 8.22 -8.48 5.69
N ARG A 38 9.47 -8.06 5.41
CA ARG A 38 10.21 -7.17 6.32
C ARG A 38 9.60 -5.77 6.31
N ARG A 39 8.87 -5.44 7.37
CA ARG A 39 8.35 -4.08 7.61
C ARG A 39 9.51 -3.14 7.97
N THR A 40 10.14 -2.57 6.95
CA THR A 40 11.35 -1.73 7.10
C THR A 40 11.03 -0.23 7.22
N LEU A 41 9.81 0.18 6.82
CA LEU A 41 9.37 1.57 6.88
C LEU A 41 8.79 1.94 8.25
N ASN A 42 9.34 2.99 8.84
CA ASN A 42 8.82 3.60 10.07
C ASN A 42 7.44 4.22 9.78
N ASN A 43 6.54 4.21 10.78
CA ASN A 43 5.20 4.79 10.69
C ASN A 43 5.21 6.24 10.17
N ARG A 44 6.20 7.05 10.58
CA ARG A 44 6.37 8.42 10.08
C ARG A 44 6.68 8.46 8.58
N GLN A 45 7.49 7.54 8.06
CA GLN A 45 7.84 7.50 6.64
C GLN A 45 6.64 7.07 5.79
N ALA A 46 5.85 6.10 6.27
CA ALA A 46 4.62 5.68 5.61
C ALA A 46 3.59 6.83 5.54
N GLN A 47 3.44 7.61 6.62
CA GLN A 47 2.56 8.79 6.62
C GLN A 47 3.05 9.88 5.67
N LEU A 48 4.36 10.15 5.63
CA LEU A 48 4.94 11.12 4.70
C LEU A 48 4.74 10.68 3.24
N LEU A 49 4.89 9.39 2.94
CA LEU A 49 4.60 8.85 1.61
C LEU A 49 3.13 9.02 1.24
N ALA A 50 2.21 8.73 2.17
CA ALA A 50 0.78 8.91 1.95
C ALA A 50 0.40 10.38 1.68
N ILE A 51 0.95 11.31 2.45
CA ILE A 51 0.73 12.75 2.26
C ILE A 51 1.31 13.19 0.91
N GLY A 52 2.57 12.80 0.62
CA GLY A 52 3.24 13.14 -0.64
C GLY A 52 2.48 12.64 -1.87
N GLY A 53 2.02 11.38 -1.84
CA GLY A 53 1.21 10.80 -2.91
C GLY A 53 -0.16 11.47 -3.06
N SER A 54 -0.82 11.82 -1.96
CA SER A 54 -2.15 12.46 -1.99
C SER A 54 -2.15 13.89 -2.53
N ILE A 55 -1.10 14.67 -2.26
CA ILE A 55 -1.00 16.04 -2.78
C ILE A 55 -0.62 15.98 -4.25
N GLY A 56 0.43 15.22 -4.60
CA GLY A 56 0.81 14.89 -5.97
C GLY A 56 1.02 16.07 -6.93
N THR A 57 1.49 15.77 -8.13
CA THR A 57 1.57 16.73 -9.25
C THR A 57 0.19 16.96 -9.87
N GLY A 58 -0.65 15.91 -9.86
CA GLY A 58 -1.99 15.94 -10.45
C GLY A 58 -2.91 17.01 -9.89
N LEU A 59 -2.81 17.34 -8.59
CA LEU A 59 -3.58 18.43 -7.99
C LEU A 59 -3.23 19.78 -8.61
N PHE A 60 -1.94 20.09 -8.79
CA PHE A 60 -1.51 21.36 -9.37
C PHE A 60 -1.86 21.48 -10.86
N VAL A 61 -1.72 20.39 -11.61
CA VAL A 61 -2.06 20.38 -13.05
C VAL A 61 -3.57 20.44 -13.28
N SER A 62 -4.37 19.74 -12.45
CA SER A 62 -5.84 19.69 -12.63
C SER A 62 -6.57 20.93 -12.12
N ILE A 63 -6.12 21.55 -11.02
CA ILE A 63 -6.75 22.74 -10.45
C ILE A 63 -6.75 23.90 -11.45
N GLY A 64 -5.69 24.08 -12.25
CA GLY A 64 -5.61 25.16 -13.22
C GLY A 64 -6.75 25.11 -14.24
N ASN A 65 -7.02 23.93 -14.80
CA ASN A 65 -8.12 23.74 -15.75
C ASN A 65 -9.49 23.81 -15.08
N GLY A 66 -9.63 23.20 -13.89
CA GLY A 66 -10.88 23.24 -13.12
C GLY A 66 -11.28 24.65 -12.71
N LEU A 67 -10.32 25.49 -12.32
CA LEU A 67 -10.56 26.89 -11.96
C LEU A 67 -10.93 27.74 -13.19
N ALA A 68 -10.25 27.54 -14.31
CA ALA A 68 -10.51 28.27 -15.55
C ALA A 68 -11.92 27.96 -16.11
N ALA A 69 -12.37 26.71 -16.02
CA ALA A 69 -13.66 26.29 -16.56
C ALA A 69 -14.83 26.56 -15.60
N GLY A 70 -14.68 26.29 -14.31
CA GLY A 70 -15.78 26.28 -13.33
C GLY A 70 -15.82 27.47 -12.36
N GLY A 71 -14.76 28.25 -12.26
CA GLY A 71 -14.61 29.28 -11.24
C GLY A 71 -14.38 28.72 -9.81
N PRO A 72 -14.04 29.59 -8.84
CA PRO A 72 -13.54 29.15 -7.53
C PRO A 72 -14.60 28.46 -6.65
N GLY A 73 -15.88 28.86 -6.78
CA GLY A 73 -16.97 28.29 -5.98
C GLY A 73 -17.28 26.83 -6.34
N SER A 74 -17.34 26.52 -7.63
CA SER A 74 -17.61 25.14 -8.09
C SER A 74 -16.44 24.21 -7.76
N LEU A 75 -15.20 24.70 -7.87
CA LEU A 75 -13.99 23.95 -7.52
C LEU A 75 -14.01 23.51 -6.05
N LEU A 76 -14.35 24.42 -5.12
CA LEU A 76 -14.41 24.11 -3.69
C LEU A 76 -15.49 23.06 -3.38
N ILE A 77 -16.68 23.21 -3.97
CA ILE A 77 -17.79 22.28 -3.78
C ILE A 77 -17.41 20.89 -4.32
N ALA A 78 -16.87 20.82 -5.53
CA ALA A 78 -16.45 19.56 -6.14
C ALA A 78 -15.36 18.86 -5.31
N PHE A 79 -14.35 19.60 -4.85
CA PHE A 79 -13.25 19.05 -4.04
C PHE A 79 -13.76 18.53 -2.68
N THR A 80 -14.64 19.27 -2.01
CA THR A 80 -15.22 18.88 -0.72
C THR A 80 -16.09 17.64 -0.88
N PHE A 81 -16.94 17.61 -1.90
CA PHE A 81 -17.81 16.48 -2.18
C PHE A 81 -17.02 15.21 -2.50
N TYR A 82 -16.00 15.32 -3.36
CA TYR A 82 -15.14 14.18 -3.71
C TYR A 82 -14.36 13.65 -2.50
N SER A 83 -13.83 14.56 -1.67
CA SER A 83 -13.13 14.20 -0.43
C SER A 83 -14.03 13.43 0.54
N LEU A 84 -15.31 13.79 0.65
CA LEU A 84 -16.28 13.08 1.49
C LEU A 84 -16.48 11.64 1.03
N ILE A 85 -16.64 11.42 -0.28
CA ILE A 85 -16.81 10.07 -0.86
C ILE A 85 -15.59 9.21 -0.56
N ILE A 86 -14.38 9.75 -0.80
CA ILE A 86 -13.13 9.03 -0.53
C ILE A 86 -12.99 8.72 0.96
N ALA A 87 -13.36 9.65 1.85
CA ALA A 87 -13.30 9.42 3.30
C ALA A 87 -14.20 8.24 3.72
N CYS A 88 -15.41 8.14 3.17
CA CYS A 88 -16.30 7.00 3.41
C CYS A 88 -15.68 5.68 2.92
N VAL A 89 -15.13 5.66 1.70
CA VAL A 89 -14.47 4.47 1.13
C VAL A 89 -13.27 4.04 1.97
N ASN A 90 -12.42 5.00 2.37
CA ASN A 90 -11.25 4.71 3.18
C ASN A 90 -11.61 4.20 4.58
N ASN A 91 -12.73 4.66 5.15
CA ASN A 91 -13.24 4.15 6.42
C ASN A 91 -13.67 2.67 6.30
N CYS A 92 -14.42 2.31 5.25
CA CYS A 92 -14.79 0.91 5.00
C CYS A 92 -13.55 0.02 4.83
N ILE A 93 -12.53 0.48 4.09
CA ILE A 93 -11.28 -0.26 3.91
C ILE A 93 -10.52 -0.40 5.24
N ALA A 94 -10.53 0.64 6.08
CA ALA A 94 -9.88 0.61 7.39
C ALA A 94 -10.51 -0.43 8.32
N GLU A 95 -11.85 -0.47 8.41
CA GLU A 95 -12.57 -1.49 9.19
C GLU A 95 -12.24 -2.91 8.72
N MET A 96 -12.26 -3.13 7.39
CA MET A 96 -11.89 -4.41 6.80
C MET A 96 -10.43 -4.80 7.08
N THR A 97 -9.51 -3.83 7.09
CA THR A 97 -8.08 -4.06 7.35
C THR A 97 -7.81 -4.40 8.82
N VAL A 98 -8.52 -3.78 9.76
CA VAL A 98 -8.40 -4.08 11.20
C VAL A 98 -9.00 -5.45 11.51
N TYR A 99 -10.11 -5.81 10.86
CA TYR A 99 -10.74 -7.13 11.06
C TYR A 99 -9.87 -8.28 10.52
N HIS A 100 -9.25 -8.11 9.35
CA HIS A 100 -8.43 -9.15 8.74
C HIS A 100 -7.11 -8.58 8.19
N PRO A 101 -6.07 -8.45 9.01
CA PRO A 101 -4.79 -7.87 8.59
C PRO A 101 -4.05 -8.83 7.66
N VAL A 102 -4.22 -8.66 6.34
CA VAL A 102 -3.47 -9.39 5.31
C VAL A 102 -2.36 -8.54 4.71
N SER A 103 -1.20 -9.17 4.53
CA SER A 103 -0.14 -8.65 3.68
C SER A 103 -0.60 -8.72 2.21
N GLY A 104 -0.73 -7.57 1.54
CA GLY A 104 -1.16 -7.50 0.13
C GLY A 104 -2.08 -6.33 -0.25
N GLY A 105 -2.51 -5.50 0.70
CA GLY A 105 -3.31 -4.31 0.41
C GLY A 105 -4.74 -4.60 -0.08
N PHE A 106 -5.38 -3.58 -0.68
CA PHE A 106 -6.79 -3.64 -1.09
C PHE A 106 -7.09 -4.73 -2.15
N ILE A 107 -6.10 -5.10 -2.97
CA ILE A 107 -6.25 -6.15 -3.99
C ILE A 107 -6.51 -7.52 -3.33
N ARG A 108 -5.74 -7.84 -2.27
CA ARG A 108 -5.92 -9.10 -1.53
C ARG A 108 -7.21 -9.11 -0.73
N LEU A 109 -7.65 -7.93 -0.29
CA LEU A 109 -8.93 -7.74 0.38
C LEU A 109 -10.09 -8.00 -0.58
N ALA A 110 -10.03 -7.48 -1.82
CA ALA A 110 -11.05 -7.71 -2.84
C ALA A 110 -11.21 -9.20 -3.18
N GLY A 111 -10.10 -9.92 -3.35
CA GLY A 111 -10.12 -11.38 -3.58
C GLY A 111 -10.76 -12.15 -2.43
N LYS A 112 -10.44 -11.77 -1.19
CA LYS A 112 -10.92 -12.49 0.00
C LYS A 112 -12.38 -12.23 0.35
N TRP A 113 -12.88 -11.01 0.16
CA TRP A 113 -14.21 -10.61 0.63
C TRP A 113 -15.30 -10.72 -0.44
N VAL A 114 -14.94 -10.67 -1.72
CA VAL A 114 -15.92 -10.69 -2.81
C VAL A 114 -15.74 -11.94 -3.66
N ASP A 115 -14.65 -12.01 -4.42
CA ASP A 115 -14.30 -13.17 -5.26
C ASP A 115 -12.85 -13.07 -5.76
N ASP A 116 -12.17 -14.21 -5.92
CA ASP A 116 -10.80 -14.26 -6.42
C ASP A 116 -10.67 -13.67 -7.85
N ALA A 117 -11.69 -13.82 -8.70
CA ALA A 117 -11.69 -13.23 -10.05
C ALA A 117 -11.78 -11.69 -10.00
N LEU A 118 -12.51 -11.13 -9.03
CA LEU A 118 -12.53 -9.69 -8.82
C LEU A 118 -11.20 -9.19 -8.25
N GLY A 119 -10.56 -9.95 -7.36
CA GLY A 119 -9.20 -9.66 -6.90
C GLY A 119 -8.22 -9.56 -8.08
N PHE A 120 -8.28 -10.50 -9.02
CA PHE A 120 -7.47 -10.46 -10.24
C PHE A 120 -7.76 -9.23 -11.10
N MET A 121 -9.04 -8.93 -11.36
CA MET A 121 -9.45 -7.79 -12.18
C MET A 121 -9.03 -6.45 -11.56
N VAL A 122 -9.20 -6.29 -10.24
CA VAL A 122 -8.78 -5.08 -9.51
C VAL A 122 -7.25 -4.92 -9.58
N GLY A 123 -6.49 -6.02 -9.47
CA GLY A 123 -5.05 -5.98 -9.66
C GLY A 123 -4.63 -5.47 -11.04
N TRP A 124 -5.32 -5.92 -12.09
CA TRP A 124 -5.07 -5.42 -13.46
C TRP A 124 -5.53 -3.99 -13.69
N ASN A 125 -6.68 -3.59 -13.15
CA ASN A 125 -7.12 -2.21 -13.20
C ASN A 125 -6.11 -1.26 -12.53
N PHE A 126 -5.60 -1.65 -11.36
CA PHE A 126 -4.59 -0.89 -10.65
C PHE A 126 -3.25 -0.85 -11.41
N PHE A 127 -2.81 -1.95 -11.99
CA PHE A 127 -1.60 -1.98 -12.82
C PHE A 127 -1.69 -1.00 -14.01
N PHE A 128 -2.82 -0.99 -14.74
CA PHE A 128 -2.99 -0.05 -15.85
C PHE A 128 -3.05 1.41 -15.38
N TYR A 129 -3.67 1.67 -14.21
CA TYR A 129 -3.68 3.00 -13.61
C TYR A 129 -2.25 3.50 -13.33
N GLU A 130 -1.44 2.70 -12.65
CA GLU A 130 -0.04 3.03 -12.33
C GLU A 130 0.81 3.13 -13.61
N ALA A 131 0.60 2.25 -14.60
CA ALA A 131 1.32 2.30 -15.87
C ALA A 131 1.01 3.57 -16.69
N LEU A 132 -0.25 4.04 -16.67
CA LEU A 132 -0.67 5.28 -17.32
C LEU A 132 -0.26 6.54 -16.54
N MET A 133 0.10 6.40 -15.26
CA MET A 133 0.58 7.51 -14.45
C MET A 133 1.96 8.01 -14.93
N ILE A 134 2.83 7.10 -15.39
CA ILE A 134 4.18 7.45 -15.87
C ILE A 134 4.14 8.47 -17.04
N PRO A 135 3.43 8.23 -18.17
CA PRO A 135 3.35 9.22 -19.24
C PRO A 135 2.61 10.51 -18.82
N PHE A 136 1.68 10.42 -17.86
CA PHE A 136 1.03 11.59 -17.28
C PHE A 136 2.04 12.50 -16.57
N GLU A 137 2.94 11.95 -15.74
CA GLU A 137 3.99 12.73 -15.07
C GLU A 137 4.96 13.39 -16.07
N ILE A 138 5.33 12.68 -17.15
CA ILE A 138 6.18 13.25 -18.21
C ILE A 138 5.49 14.45 -18.88
N THR A 139 4.18 14.33 -19.14
CA THR A 139 3.39 15.41 -19.74
C THR A 139 3.26 16.61 -18.79
N ALA A 140 3.06 16.34 -17.50
CA ALA A 140 3.01 17.37 -16.45
C ALA A 140 4.34 18.13 -16.33
N LEU A 141 5.47 17.43 -16.32
CA LEU A 141 6.80 18.04 -16.29
C LEU A 141 7.06 18.94 -17.50
N ASN A 142 6.65 18.50 -18.68
CA ASN A 142 6.77 19.30 -19.89
C ASN A 142 5.93 20.59 -19.82
N LEU A 143 4.68 20.49 -19.34
CA LEU A 143 3.81 21.65 -19.15
C LEU A 143 4.42 22.67 -18.18
N VAL A 144 5.01 22.21 -17.08
CA VAL A 144 5.70 23.08 -16.11
C VAL A 144 6.95 23.72 -16.71
N LEU A 145 7.74 22.99 -17.50
CA LEU A 145 8.94 23.56 -18.14
C LEU A 145 8.59 24.62 -19.18
N SER A 146 7.55 24.38 -20.00
CA SER A 146 7.05 25.37 -20.95
C SER A 146 6.54 26.65 -20.29
N TYR A 147 6.10 26.59 -19.03
CA TYR A 147 5.69 27.81 -18.32
C TYR A 147 6.86 28.79 -18.09
N TRP A 148 8.08 28.30 -17.92
CA TRP A 148 9.26 29.13 -17.64
C TRP A 148 10.12 29.40 -18.87
N ARG A 149 10.21 28.46 -19.81
CA ARG A 149 11.07 28.59 -20.99
C ARG A 149 10.57 27.74 -22.17
N ASP A 150 10.28 28.39 -23.28
CA ASP A 150 9.83 27.73 -24.52
C ASP A 150 10.97 27.21 -25.41
N ASP A 151 12.22 27.58 -25.09
CA ASP A 151 13.41 27.24 -25.90
C ASP A 151 13.82 25.76 -25.81
N ILE A 152 13.18 24.97 -24.94
CA ILE A 152 13.57 23.59 -24.67
C ILE A 152 12.76 22.64 -25.56
N PRO A 153 13.39 21.83 -26.43
CA PRO A 153 12.65 20.90 -27.27
C PRO A 153 12.00 19.81 -26.41
N ILE A 154 10.70 19.61 -26.61
CA ILE A 154 9.86 18.60 -25.93
C ILE A 154 10.51 17.21 -25.99
N ALA A 155 11.12 16.87 -27.13
CA ALA A 155 11.81 15.60 -27.34
C ALA A 155 13.00 15.38 -26.38
N ALA A 156 13.71 16.44 -25.99
CA ALA A 156 14.82 16.35 -25.04
C ALA A 156 14.32 16.10 -23.61
N VAL A 157 13.23 16.75 -23.20
CA VAL A 157 12.60 16.54 -21.89
C VAL A 157 12.07 15.11 -21.78
N CYS A 158 11.36 14.63 -22.81
CA CYS A 158 10.88 13.25 -22.85
C CYS A 158 12.03 12.23 -22.80
N ALA A 159 13.10 12.44 -23.59
CA ALA A 159 14.25 11.55 -23.59
C ALA A 159 14.97 11.48 -22.23
N VAL A 160 15.16 12.62 -21.56
CA VAL A 160 15.77 12.66 -20.22
C VAL A 160 14.89 11.94 -19.19
N CYS A 161 13.58 12.17 -19.21
CA CYS A 161 12.67 11.49 -18.28
C CYS A 161 12.68 9.98 -18.51
N ILE A 162 12.60 9.53 -19.76
CA ILE A 162 12.65 8.10 -20.10
C ILE A 162 13.97 7.45 -19.64
N VAL A 163 15.10 8.14 -19.81
CA VAL A 163 16.41 7.65 -19.33
C VAL A 163 16.49 7.61 -17.81
N LEU A 164 15.89 8.57 -17.10
CA LEU A 164 15.86 8.58 -15.63
C LEU A 164 14.92 7.51 -15.04
N TYR A 165 13.87 7.12 -15.78
CA TYR A 165 12.95 6.06 -15.38
C TYR A 165 13.45 4.64 -15.74
N ALA A 166 14.46 4.52 -16.60
CA ALA A 166 15.08 3.25 -17.00
C ALA A 166 16.15 2.77 -16.00
#